data_AF-A0A1Z4QGF3-F1
#
_entry.id   AF-A0A1Z4QGF3-F1
#
_cell.length_a   1.000
_cell.length_b   1.000
_cell.length_c   1.000
_cell.angle_alpha   90.00
_cell.angle_beta   90.00
_cell.angle_gamma   90.00
#
_symmetry.space_group_name_H-M   'P 1'
#
loop_
_entity.id
_entity.type
_entity.pdbx_description
1 polymer ?
#
loop_
_entity_poly.entity_id
_entity_poly.type
_entity_poly.pdbx_seq_one_letter_code
_entity_poly.pdbx_strand_id
1 'polypeptide(L)'
;MGHTRLGSIPKTRKWKNIVSLITGDDSTNSSSQKMLVEQVGYIAHKTLDAAAVGLEKAVNDQGLQYTFYLLTQLALSARQSEWQVHLENIGINLSEDAVVFDLTAEVQNAIDDYLSTNAFSTDISEMAQQAIGEAITTLAGPEQLTLFGSSRDELQTVIRKLSTKKGFAELGQTFFGRFMARFLNFYLSRVTAAQLDENKLHQIGDLSRFNEVLQRHCEQSALIVRDFCGQWYSKTEFQEGINLDNTSNFMAVALKKLQAELERQRGDL
;
A
#
# COMPACT_ATOMS: atom_id res chain seq x y z
N MET A 1 -24.42 -5.53 -7.53
CA MET A 1 -23.60 -6.74 -7.34
C MET A 1 -23.24 -7.30 -8.70
N GLY A 2 -22.17 -6.79 -9.32
CA GLY A 2 -21.76 -7.17 -10.68
C GLY A 2 -20.44 -7.94 -10.64
N HIS A 3 -20.44 -9.19 -11.05
CA HIS A 3 -19.24 -10.02 -11.17
C HIS A 3 -18.48 -9.66 -12.45
N THR A 4 -17.74 -8.56 -12.44
CA THR A 4 -16.78 -8.29 -13.52
C THR A 4 -15.55 -9.16 -13.30
N ARG A 5 -15.51 -10.33 -13.96
CA ARG A 5 -14.27 -11.10 -14.11
C ARG A 5 -13.36 -10.34 -15.07
N LEU A 6 -12.43 -9.56 -14.53
CA LEU A 6 -11.37 -8.92 -15.31
C LEU A 6 -10.59 -10.02 -16.06
N GLY A 7 -10.48 -9.87 -17.38
CA GLY A 7 -9.69 -10.76 -18.24
C GLY A 7 -8.21 -10.75 -17.83
N SER A 8 -7.53 -11.88 -18.10
CA SER A 8 -6.13 -12.19 -17.80
C SER A 8 -5.22 -10.95 -17.58
N ILE A 9 -5.14 -10.51 -16.32
CA ILE A 9 -4.20 -9.50 -15.83
C ILE A 9 -2.78 -9.98 -16.18
N PRO A 10 -1.85 -9.09 -16.60
CA PRO A 10 -0.47 -9.47 -16.91
C PRO A 10 0.08 -10.34 -15.78
N LYS A 11 0.61 -11.52 -16.14
CA LYS A 11 1.05 -12.56 -15.20
C LYS A 11 1.94 -11.93 -14.13
N THR A 12 1.38 -11.70 -12.95
CA THR A 12 2.14 -11.29 -11.77
C THR A 12 3.22 -12.34 -11.55
N ARG A 13 4.41 -11.92 -11.10
CA ARG A 13 5.48 -12.89 -10.85
C ARG A 13 4.99 -13.86 -9.78
N LYS A 14 4.90 -15.15 -10.15
CA LYS A 14 4.50 -16.23 -9.24
C LYS A 14 5.39 -16.23 -8.01
N TRP A 15 4.85 -16.63 -6.86
CA TRP A 15 5.62 -16.71 -5.61
C TRP A 15 6.86 -17.61 -5.74
N LYS A 16 6.76 -18.69 -6.53
CA LYS A 16 7.89 -19.54 -6.94
C LYS A 16 9.03 -18.77 -7.60
N ASN A 17 8.71 -17.77 -8.42
CA ASN A 17 9.71 -16.93 -9.09
C ASN A 17 10.38 -15.96 -8.13
N ILE A 18 9.71 -15.58 -7.03
CA ILE A 18 10.32 -14.79 -5.96
C ILE A 18 11.36 -15.64 -5.25
N VAL A 19 10.97 -16.86 -4.84
CA VAL A 19 11.89 -17.82 -4.21
C VAL A 19 13.09 -18.12 -5.13
N SER A 20 12.87 -18.37 -6.41
CA SER A 20 13.97 -18.64 -7.36
C SER A 20 14.87 -17.42 -7.62
N LEU A 21 14.31 -16.20 -7.63
CA LEU A 21 15.08 -14.96 -7.71
C LEU A 21 15.95 -14.76 -6.47
N ILE A 22 15.49 -15.18 -5.29
CA ILE A 22 16.23 -15.07 -4.02
C ILE A 22 17.35 -16.11 -3.96
N THR A 23 17.08 -17.36 -4.36
CA THR A 23 18.04 -18.47 -4.24
C THR A 23 19.08 -18.52 -5.36
N GLY A 24 19.04 -17.58 -6.30
CA GLY A 24 19.93 -17.50 -7.44
C GLY A 24 19.84 -18.76 -8.31
N ASP A 25 18.85 -18.81 -9.21
CA ASP A 25 18.74 -19.88 -10.20
C ASP A 25 19.85 -19.75 -11.26
N ASP A 26 21.08 -20.10 -10.88
CA ASP A 26 22.14 -20.46 -11.80
C ASP A 26 22.42 -21.96 -11.63
N SER A 27 22.28 -22.69 -12.72
CA SER A 27 22.04 -24.13 -12.86
C SER A 27 23.11 -25.07 -12.28
N THR A 28 23.31 -25.06 -10.96
CA THR A 28 24.23 -26.00 -10.29
C THR A 28 23.49 -26.81 -9.23
N ASN A 29 23.26 -28.08 -9.54
CA ASN A 29 22.57 -29.08 -8.71
C ASN A 29 23.36 -29.44 -7.45
N SER A 30 23.54 -28.51 -6.51
CA SER A 30 24.14 -28.78 -5.21
C SER A 30 23.06 -29.02 -4.15
N SER A 31 23.28 -30.02 -3.29
CA SER A 31 22.38 -30.39 -2.18
C SER A 31 22.12 -29.21 -1.22
N SER A 32 23.12 -28.33 -1.05
CA SER A 32 23.03 -27.10 -0.25
C SER A 32 22.01 -26.10 -0.82
N GLN A 33 21.93 -25.95 -2.14
CA GLN A 33 20.99 -25.02 -2.79
C GLN A 33 19.55 -25.52 -2.72
N LYS A 34 19.34 -26.84 -2.81
CA LYS A 34 18.02 -27.46 -2.57
C LYS A 34 17.51 -27.21 -1.15
N MET A 35 18.38 -27.36 -0.15
CA MET A 35 18.03 -27.07 1.25
C MET A 35 17.68 -25.59 1.48
N LEU A 36 18.37 -24.66 0.80
CA LEU A 36 18.05 -23.23 0.85
C LEU A 36 16.67 -22.93 0.22
N VAL A 37 16.37 -23.52 -0.95
CA VAL A 37 15.06 -23.39 -1.60
C VAL A 37 13.92 -23.89 -0.71
N GLU A 38 14.09 -25.04 -0.07
CA GLU A 38 13.09 -25.59 0.86
C GLU A 38 12.89 -24.69 2.10
N GLN A 39 13.97 -24.15 2.66
CA GLN A 39 13.92 -23.22 3.80
C GLN A 39 13.21 -21.90 3.45
N VAL A 40 13.59 -21.27 2.33
CA VAL A 40 12.95 -20.03 1.86
C VAL A 40 11.47 -20.26 1.56
N GLY A 41 11.13 -21.39 0.94
CA GLY A 41 9.74 -21.79 0.70
C GLY A 41 8.93 -21.96 1.99
N TYR A 42 9.52 -22.57 3.02
CA TYR A 42 8.88 -22.75 4.32
C TYR A 42 8.64 -21.42 5.05
N ILE A 43 9.66 -20.56 5.14
CA ILE A 43 9.57 -19.22 5.76
C ILE A 43 8.48 -18.39 5.07
N ALA A 44 8.48 -18.41 3.74
CA ALA A 44 7.47 -17.72 2.96
C ALA A 44 6.04 -18.21 3.23
N HIS A 45 5.84 -19.53 3.28
CA HIS A 45 4.53 -20.11 3.57
C HIS A 45 4.02 -19.70 4.96
N LYS A 46 4.89 -19.79 5.97
CA LYS A 46 4.58 -19.35 7.33
C LYS A 46 4.30 -17.86 7.42
N THR A 47 5.01 -17.06 6.63
CA THR A 47 4.78 -15.60 6.53
C THR A 47 3.38 -15.31 5.98
N LEU A 48 2.97 -15.99 4.91
CA LEU A 48 1.64 -15.82 4.33
C LEU A 48 0.52 -16.26 5.28
N ASP A 49 0.69 -17.39 5.98
CA ASP A 49 -0.29 -17.84 6.98
C ASP A 49 -0.44 -16.85 8.14
N ALA A 50 0.69 -16.33 8.66
CA ALA A 50 0.66 -15.33 9.73
C ALA A 50 0.07 -14.00 9.25
N ALA A 51 0.39 -13.59 8.02
CA ALA A 51 -0.15 -12.39 7.41
C ALA A 51 -1.67 -12.49 7.17
N ALA A 52 -2.19 -13.66 6.79
CA ALA A 52 -3.63 -13.88 6.60
C ALA A 52 -4.41 -13.58 7.90
N VAL A 53 -3.96 -14.13 9.04
CA VAL A 53 -4.54 -13.84 10.36
C VAL A 53 -4.39 -12.36 10.73
N GLY A 54 -3.27 -11.75 10.37
CA GLY A 54 -3.05 -10.32 10.57
C GLY A 54 -4.02 -9.46 9.77
N LEU A 55 -4.30 -9.81 8.52
CA LEU A 55 -5.17 -9.05 7.62
C LEU A 55 -6.62 -9.04 8.13
N GLU A 56 -7.09 -10.14 8.72
CA GLU A 56 -8.40 -10.18 9.38
C GLU A 56 -8.52 -9.14 10.49
N LYS A 57 -7.43 -8.88 11.23
CA LYS A 57 -7.38 -7.81 12.23
C LYS A 57 -7.30 -6.43 11.58
N ALA A 58 -6.49 -6.29 10.52
CA ALA A 58 -6.31 -5.04 9.79
C ALA A 58 -7.63 -4.47 9.23
N VAL A 59 -8.59 -5.33 8.89
CA VAL A 59 -9.93 -4.91 8.42
C VAL A 59 -10.61 -3.93 9.38
N ASN A 60 -10.39 -4.09 10.69
CA ASN A 60 -11.00 -3.26 11.73
C ASN A 60 -10.01 -2.24 12.34
N ASP A 61 -8.82 -2.08 11.76
CA ASP A 61 -7.85 -1.11 12.25
C ASP A 61 -8.31 0.31 11.90
N GLN A 62 -8.59 1.10 12.93
CA GLN A 62 -9.13 2.46 12.77
C GLN A 62 -8.14 3.40 12.08
N GLY A 63 -6.83 3.22 12.30
CA GLY A 63 -5.80 4.01 11.66
C GLY A 63 -5.70 3.76 10.17
N LEU A 64 -5.78 2.50 9.75
CA LEU A 64 -5.83 2.11 8.34
C LEU A 64 -7.09 2.65 7.65
N GLN A 65 -8.25 2.52 8.29
CA GLN A 65 -9.52 3.04 7.76
C GLN A 65 -9.48 4.57 7.60
N TYR A 66 -9.03 5.28 8.64
CA TYR A 66 -8.92 6.74 8.60
C TYR A 66 -7.88 7.22 7.59
N THR A 67 -6.73 6.55 7.50
CA THR A 67 -5.69 6.90 6.52
C THR A 67 -6.25 6.85 5.10
N PHE A 68 -6.95 5.77 4.74
CA PHE A 68 -7.54 5.68 3.41
C PHE A 68 -8.68 6.68 3.21
N TYR A 69 -9.48 6.96 4.26
CA TYR A 69 -10.48 8.02 4.22
C TYR A 69 -9.84 9.38 3.95
N LEU A 70 -8.79 9.76 4.67
CA LEU A 70 -8.08 11.02 4.47
C LEU A 70 -7.52 11.13 3.05
N LEU A 71 -7.01 10.03 2.48
CA LEU A 71 -6.58 9.97 1.08
C LEU A 71 -7.71 10.30 0.09
N THR A 72 -8.94 9.86 0.36
CA THR A 72 -10.12 10.22 -0.45
C THR A 72 -10.44 11.71 -0.33
N GLN A 73 -10.40 12.25 0.89
CA GLN A 73 -10.72 13.64 1.16
C GLN A 73 -9.69 14.59 0.55
N LEU A 74 -8.41 14.23 0.61
CA LEU A 74 -7.33 14.95 -0.06
C LEU A 74 -7.55 15.03 -1.58
N ALA A 75 -7.93 13.91 -2.21
CA ALA A 75 -8.21 13.90 -3.65
C ALA A 75 -9.46 14.73 -3.99
N LEU A 76 -10.51 14.68 -3.16
CA LEU A 76 -11.74 15.45 -3.36
C LEU A 76 -11.55 16.96 -3.17
N SER A 77 -10.80 17.36 -2.14
CA SER A 77 -10.55 18.77 -1.83
C SER A 77 -9.86 19.49 -2.99
N ALA A 78 -8.95 18.82 -3.70
CA ALA A 78 -8.22 19.41 -4.83
C ALA A 78 -9.11 19.80 -6.03
N ARG A 79 -10.37 19.37 -6.07
CA ARG A 79 -11.35 19.78 -7.09
C ARG A 79 -12.00 21.14 -6.80
N GLN A 80 -11.90 21.63 -5.57
CA GLN A 80 -12.58 22.82 -5.09
C GLN A 80 -11.77 24.09 -5.37
N SER A 81 -12.42 25.24 -5.51
CA SER A 81 -11.72 26.52 -5.73
C SER A 81 -10.97 26.99 -4.48
N GLU A 82 -11.57 26.81 -3.29
CA GLU A 82 -10.99 27.20 -1.99
C GLU A 82 -10.22 26.02 -1.37
N TRP A 83 -9.20 25.52 -2.05
CA TRP A 83 -8.54 24.26 -1.67
C TRP A 83 -7.99 24.28 -0.24
N GLN A 84 -7.35 25.39 0.15
CA GLN A 84 -6.82 25.58 1.50
C GLN A 84 -7.89 25.38 2.57
N VAL A 85 -9.06 26.00 2.41
CA VAL A 85 -10.17 25.88 3.38
C VAL A 85 -10.62 24.43 3.51
N HIS A 86 -10.64 23.68 2.40
CA HIS A 86 -10.97 22.26 2.43
C HIS A 86 -9.89 21.39 3.07
N LEU A 87 -8.61 21.74 2.92
CA LEU A 87 -7.51 21.07 3.61
C LEU A 87 -7.56 21.30 5.13
N GLU A 88 -7.82 22.54 5.55
CA GLU A 88 -7.93 22.88 6.98
C GLU A 88 -9.06 22.11 7.66
N ASN A 89 -10.19 21.92 6.97
CA ASN A 89 -11.32 21.12 7.47
C ASN A 89 -11.00 19.64 7.69
N ILE A 90 -9.93 19.13 7.08
CA ILE A 90 -9.44 17.76 7.27
C ILE A 90 -8.10 17.72 8.03
N GLY A 91 -7.73 18.82 8.69
CA GLY A 91 -6.56 18.91 9.56
C GLY A 91 -5.23 19.11 8.85
N ILE A 92 -5.22 19.56 7.58
CA ILE A 92 -4.01 19.79 6.79
C ILE A 92 -3.82 21.29 6.58
N ASN A 93 -2.65 21.84 6.94
CA ASN A 93 -2.37 23.25 6.76
C ASN A 93 -1.10 23.50 5.92
N LEU A 94 -1.26 24.08 4.73
CA LEU A 94 -0.16 24.34 3.81
C LEU A 94 0.17 25.83 3.66
N SER A 95 1.47 26.14 3.60
CA SER A 95 1.97 27.46 3.20
C SER A 95 1.78 27.72 1.70
N GLU A 96 1.96 28.96 1.23
CA GLU A 96 1.77 29.33 -0.19
C GLU A 96 2.82 28.68 -1.11
N ASP A 97 4.01 28.44 -0.58
CA ASP A 97 5.16 27.80 -1.22
C ASP A 97 5.24 26.29 -0.96
N ALA A 98 4.20 25.69 -0.37
CA ALA A 98 4.19 24.28 0.03
C ALA A 98 4.41 23.33 -1.16
N VAL A 99 5.24 22.31 -0.92
CA VAL A 99 5.53 21.23 -1.85
C VAL A 99 4.90 19.90 -1.43
N VAL A 100 5.02 18.87 -2.27
CA VAL A 100 4.49 17.52 -2.02
C VAL A 100 5.01 16.93 -0.73
N PHE A 101 6.25 17.27 -0.33
CA PHE A 101 6.83 16.84 0.93
C PHE A 101 6.15 17.49 2.12
N ASP A 102 5.84 18.79 2.04
CA ASP A 102 5.08 19.50 3.09
C ASP A 102 3.67 18.92 3.20
N LEU A 103 3.00 18.69 2.07
CA LEU A 103 1.71 18.00 2.05
C LEU A 103 1.79 16.60 2.65
N THR A 104 2.84 15.84 2.36
CA THR A 104 3.02 14.50 2.91
C THR A 104 3.19 14.55 4.43
N ALA A 105 3.99 15.50 4.94
CA ALA A 105 4.18 15.71 6.37
C ALA A 105 2.86 16.11 7.04
N GLU A 106 2.10 17.03 6.47
CA GLU A 106 0.81 17.48 7.03
C GLU A 106 -0.26 16.37 6.99
N VAL A 107 -0.28 15.54 5.93
CA VAL A 107 -1.15 14.35 5.88
C VAL A 107 -0.79 13.37 7.01
N GLN A 108 0.50 13.19 7.30
CA GLN A 108 0.95 12.32 8.38
C GLN A 108 0.58 12.91 9.75
N ASN A 109 0.77 14.21 9.95
CA ASN A 109 0.35 14.92 11.17
C ASN A 109 -1.17 14.78 11.40
N ALA A 110 -1.99 14.94 10.36
CA ALA A 110 -3.45 14.79 10.47
C ALA A 110 -3.88 13.36 10.85
N ILE A 111 -3.09 12.35 10.48
CA ILE A 111 -3.31 10.95 10.90
C ILE A 111 -2.91 10.78 12.36
N ASP A 112 -1.75 11.30 12.76
CA ASP A 112 -1.28 11.23 14.15
C ASP A 112 -2.25 11.93 15.11
N ASP A 113 -2.75 13.11 14.75
CA ASP A 113 -3.73 13.86 15.53
C ASP A 113 -5.04 13.07 15.69
N TYR A 114 -5.53 12.47 14.60
CA TYR A 114 -6.71 11.61 14.65
C TYR A 114 -6.50 10.40 15.57
N LEU A 115 -5.35 9.72 15.44
CA LEU A 115 -5.00 8.55 16.24
C LEU A 115 -4.88 8.92 17.71
N SER A 116 -4.23 10.02 18.06
CA SER A 116 -4.06 10.47 19.46
C SER A 116 -5.39 10.72 20.16
N THR A 117 -6.43 11.07 19.41
CA THR A 117 -7.75 11.44 19.95
C THR A 117 -8.75 10.28 19.91
N ASN A 118 -8.70 9.44 18.88
CA ASN A 118 -9.79 8.49 18.56
C ASN A 118 -9.39 7.01 18.64
N ALA A 119 -8.09 6.71 18.69
CA ALA A 119 -7.59 5.33 18.61
C ALA A 119 -6.25 5.18 19.37
N PHE A 120 -5.57 4.06 19.14
CA PHE A 120 -4.18 3.88 19.54
C PHE A 120 -3.34 3.66 18.30
N SER A 121 -2.11 4.18 18.26
CA SER A 121 -1.16 3.80 17.21
C SER A 121 -0.89 2.30 17.28
N THR A 122 -1.04 1.63 16.14
CA THR A 122 -0.76 0.21 15.94
C THR A 122 0.31 0.06 14.87
N ASP A 123 0.99 -1.10 14.82
CA ASP A 123 1.89 -1.40 13.71
C ASP A 123 1.19 -1.27 12.35
N ILE A 124 -0.12 -1.54 12.29
CA ILE A 124 -0.92 -1.46 11.05
C ILE A 124 -1.16 0.00 10.65
N SER A 125 -1.48 0.87 11.60
CA SER A 125 -1.67 2.30 11.33
C SER A 125 -0.38 2.96 10.86
N GLU A 126 0.75 2.63 11.49
CA GLU A 126 2.09 3.10 11.07
C GLU A 126 2.42 2.68 9.64
N MET A 127 2.14 1.41 9.29
CA MET A 127 2.32 0.92 7.92
C MET A 127 1.42 1.66 6.92
N ALA A 128 0.19 1.99 7.31
CA ALA A 128 -0.75 2.76 6.49
C ALA A 128 -0.25 4.20 6.26
N GLN A 129 0.19 4.88 7.32
CA GLN A 129 0.70 6.25 7.29
C GLN A 129 1.98 6.40 6.46
N GLN A 130 2.85 5.39 6.49
CA GLN A 130 3.99 5.36 5.58
C GLN A 130 3.57 5.06 4.12
N ALA A 131 2.59 4.17 3.92
CA ALA A 131 2.10 3.81 2.59
C ALA A 131 1.39 4.98 1.89
N ILE A 132 0.63 5.80 2.62
CA ILE A 132 0.01 7.01 2.05
C ILE A 132 1.05 8.04 1.63
N GLY A 133 2.07 8.30 2.46
CA GLY A 133 3.13 9.25 2.13
C GLY A 133 3.93 8.82 0.90
N GLU A 134 4.26 7.53 0.79
CA GLU A 134 4.89 6.99 -0.42
C GLU A 134 3.98 7.05 -1.64
N ALA A 135 2.68 6.78 -1.50
CA ALA A 135 1.75 6.82 -2.62
C ALA A 135 1.58 8.24 -3.18
N ILE A 136 1.47 9.24 -2.29
CA ILE A 136 1.40 10.66 -2.67
C ILE A 136 2.69 11.07 -3.36
N THR A 137 3.85 10.87 -2.73
CA THR A 137 5.15 11.29 -3.31
C THR A 137 5.47 10.57 -4.63
N THR A 138 5.09 9.29 -4.77
CA THR A 138 5.29 8.53 -6.02
C THR A 138 4.50 9.11 -7.20
N LEU A 139 3.26 9.53 -6.97
CA LEU A 139 2.37 9.97 -8.04
C LEU A 139 2.39 11.49 -8.27
N ALA A 140 2.62 12.27 -7.23
CA ALA A 140 2.63 13.73 -7.29
C ALA A 140 4.05 14.33 -7.41
N GLY A 141 5.07 13.67 -6.86
CA GLY A 141 6.44 14.19 -6.83
C GLY A 141 7.07 14.46 -8.20
N PRO A 142 7.00 13.53 -9.18
CA PRO A 142 7.60 13.74 -10.49
C PRO A 142 7.01 14.93 -11.26
N GLU A 143 5.75 15.27 -11.01
CA GLU A 143 5.05 16.35 -11.72
C GLU A 143 5.27 17.74 -11.12
N GLN A 144 5.75 17.82 -9.87
CA GLN A 144 5.97 19.09 -9.17
C GLN A 144 7.39 19.65 -9.35
N LEU A 145 8.31 18.88 -9.93
CA LEU A 145 9.66 19.35 -10.24
C LEU A 145 9.65 20.22 -11.51
N THR A 146 9.04 21.40 -11.41
CA THR A 146 9.06 22.44 -12.44
C THR A 146 10.25 23.39 -12.22
N LEU A 147 10.89 23.81 -13.32
CA LEU A 147 12.07 24.70 -13.28
C LEU A 147 11.78 26.13 -12.78
N PHE A 148 10.52 26.46 -12.47
CA PHE A 148 10.06 27.82 -12.19
C PHE A 148 9.60 28.05 -10.74
N GLY A 149 9.95 27.11 -9.85
CA GLY A 149 9.45 27.09 -8.48
C GLY A 149 8.25 26.14 -8.35
N SER A 150 7.84 25.95 -7.11
CA SER A 150 6.73 25.09 -6.72
C SER A 150 5.79 25.91 -5.84
N SER A 151 4.52 25.98 -6.23
CA SER A 151 3.47 26.71 -5.51
C SER A 151 2.35 25.77 -5.06
N ARG A 152 1.55 26.24 -4.09
CA ARG A 152 0.34 25.54 -3.66
C ARG A 152 -0.65 25.30 -4.80
N ASP A 153 -0.79 26.22 -5.75
CA ASP A 153 -1.69 26.09 -6.90
C ASP A 153 -1.23 24.99 -7.88
N GLU A 154 0.08 24.88 -8.08
CA GLU A 154 0.67 23.78 -8.86
C GLU A 154 0.48 22.44 -8.13
N LEU A 155 0.71 22.42 -6.81
CA LEU A 155 0.45 21.23 -6.00
C LEU A 155 -1.02 20.82 -6.09
N GLN A 156 -1.96 21.76 -6.01
CA GLN A 156 -3.38 21.52 -6.19
C GLN A 156 -3.66 20.86 -7.54
N THR A 157 -3.05 21.39 -8.60
CA THR A 157 -3.22 20.89 -9.96
C THR A 157 -2.75 19.45 -10.10
N VAL A 158 -1.63 19.09 -9.47
CA VAL A 158 -1.10 17.73 -9.43
C VAL A 158 -2.04 16.80 -8.65
N ILE A 159 -2.45 17.18 -7.43
CA ILE A 159 -3.38 16.36 -6.62
C ILE A 159 -4.74 16.21 -7.29
N ARG A 160 -5.21 17.24 -8.02
CA ARG A 160 -6.47 17.20 -8.76
C ARG A 160 -6.50 16.11 -9.83
N LYS A 161 -5.36 15.74 -10.43
CA LYS A 161 -5.29 14.61 -11.38
C LYS A 161 -5.59 13.28 -10.71
N LEU A 162 -5.17 13.12 -9.45
CA LEU A 162 -5.45 11.94 -8.61
C LEU A 162 -6.93 11.83 -8.26
N SER A 163 -7.68 12.94 -8.30
CA SER A 163 -9.12 12.94 -8.08
C SER A 163 -9.91 12.29 -9.22
N THR A 164 -9.35 12.01 -10.40
CA THR A 164 -10.14 11.36 -11.46
C THR A 164 -10.38 9.88 -11.14
N LYS A 165 -11.38 9.24 -11.74
CA LYS A 165 -11.58 7.77 -11.61
C LYS A 165 -10.29 7.00 -11.90
N LYS A 166 -9.54 7.40 -12.93
CA LYS A 166 -8.26 6.78 -13.31
C LYS A 166 -7.17 7.12 -12.29
N GLY A 167 -7.01 8.39 -11.95
CA GLY A 167 -6.01 8.85 -10.98
C GLY A 167 -6.18 8.18 -9.61
N PHE A 168 -7.42 8.07 -9.13
CA PHE A 168 -7.70 7.44 -7.84
C PHE A 168 -7.53 5.92 -7.89
N ALA A 169 -7.74 5.31 -9.06
CA ALA A 169 -7.42 3.90 -9.27
C ALA A 169 -5.91 3.64 -9.10
N GLU A 170 -5.07 4.48 -9.70
CA GLU A 170 -3.60 4.43 -9.60
C GLU A 170 -3.11 4.75 -8.18
N LEU A 171 -3.71 5.76 -7.52
CA LEU A 171 -3.44 6.12 -6.14
C LEU A 171 -3.76 4.98 -5.18
N GLY A 172 -4.96 4.40 -5.30
CA GLY A 172 -5.38 3.26 -4.49
C GLY A 172 -4.48 2.03 -4.73
N GLN A 173 -4.13 1.72 -5.98
CA GLN A 173 -3.20 0.62 -6.27
C GLN A 173 -1.84 0.85 -5.59
N THR A 174 -1.28 2.06 -5.73
CA THR A 174 0.03 2.40 -5.14
C THR A 174 -0.03 2.28 -3.62
N PHE A 175 -1.04 2.88 -2.98
CA PHE A 175 -1.27 2.76 -1.54
C PHE A 175 -1.32 1.30 -1.08
N PHE A 176 -2.19 0.49 -1.66
CA PHE A 176 -2.33 -0.91 -1.26
C PHE A 176 -1.08 -1.73 -1.54
N GLY A 177 -0.36 -1.46 -2.63
CA GLY A 177 0.92 -2.12 -2.93
C GLY A 177 1.98 -1.82 -1.87
N ARG A 178 2.12 -0.55 -1.48
CA ARG A 178 3.07 -0.11 -0.44
C ARG A 178 2.69 -0.64 0.95
N PHE A 179 1.39 -0.62 1.28
CA PHE A 179 0.87 -1.17 2.53
C PHE A 179 1.14 -2.68 2.61
N MET A 180 0.78 -3.44 1.58
CA MET A 180 0.98 -4.89 1.56
C MET A 180 2.45 -5.29 1.62
N ALA A 181 3.34 -4.53 0.98
CA ALA A 181 4.78 -4.77 1.06
C ALA A 181 5.29 -4.65 2.50
N ARG A 182 4.90 -3.60 3.22
CA ARG A 182 5.25 -3.41 4.64
C ARG A 182 4.66 -4.49 5.52
N PHE A 183 3.39 -4.78 5.30
CA PHE A 183 2.64 -5.77 6.05
C PHE A 183 3.27 -7.15 5.96
N LEU A 184 3.61 -7.61 4.75
CA LEU A 184 4.29 -8.90 4.57
C LEU A 184 5.72 -8.89 5.12
N ASN A 185 6.46 -7.79 4.98
CA ASN A 185 7.80 -7.66 5.55
C ASN A 185 7.81 -7.72 7.09
N PHE A 186 6.80 -7.13 7.74
CA PHE A 186 6.63 -7.22 9.19
C PHE A 186 6.47 -8.68 9.64
N TYR A 187 5.57 -9.44 9.01
CA TYR A 187 5.38 -10.86 9.34
C TYR A 187 6.59 -11.71 8.96
N LEU A 188 7.25 -11.42 7.84
CA LEU A 188 8.49 -12.09 7.45
C LEU A 188 9.55 -11.94 8.52
N SER A 189 9.76 -10.71 9.00
CA SER A 189 10.74 -10.40 10.04
C SER A 189 10.45 -11.18 11.32
N ARG A 190 9.17 -11.26 11.72
CA ARG A 190 8.73 -12.04 12.89
C ARG A 190 8.92 -13.54 12.74
N VAL A 191 8.54 -14.11 11.58
CA VAL A 191 8.69 -15.54 11.30
C VAL A 191 10.17 -15.93 11.24
N THR A 192 10.98 -15.08 10.61
CA THR A 192 12.43 -15.30 10.47
C THR A 192 13.10 -15.26 11.84
N ALA A 193 12.78 -14.27 12.68
CA ALA A 193 13.28 -14.19 14.05
C ALA A 193 12.87 -15.40 14.93
N ALA A 194 11.67 -15.94 14.73
CA ALA A 194 11.20 -17.11 15.48
C ALA A 194 11.82 -18.45 15.04
N GLN A 195 12.46 -18.51 13.85
CA GLN A 195 13.04 -19.73 13.28
C GLN A 195 14.57 -19.77 13.29
N LEU A 196 15.22 -18.64 13.55
CA LEU A 196 16.68 -18.56 13.63
C LEU A 196 17.14 -18.83 15.07
N ASP A 197 17.82 -19.96 15.28
CA ASP A 197 18.85 -20.04 16.33
C ASP A 197 19.97 -19.04 15.96
N GLU A 198 20.53 -18.34 16.95
CA GLU A 198 21.40 -17.14 16.86
C GLU A 198 22.58 -17.18 15.83
N ASN A 199 22.88 -18.32 15.20
CA ASN A 199 24.08 -18.57 14.39
C ASN A 199 23.90 -18.66 12.87
N LYS A 200 22.76 -18.22 12.27
CA LYS A 200 22.57 -18.28 10.80
C LYS A 200 22.19 -16.95 10.13
N LEU A 201 22.48 -15.82 10.77
CA LEU A 201 22.21 -14.45 10.27
C LEU A 201 23.28 -13.91 9.29
N HIS A 202 23.86 -14.74 8.44
CA HIS A 202 24.84 -14.29 7.45
C HIS A 202 24.27 -14.31 6.03
N GLN A 203 23.47 -13.28 5.70
CA GLN A 203 23.38 -12.73 4.34
C GLN A 203 22.44 -11.49 4.30
N ILE A 204 22.94 -10.35 4.81
CA ILE A 204 22.25 -9.05 4.74
C ILE A 204 21.96 -8.64 3.28
N GLY A 205 22.80 -9.07 2.34
CA GLY A 205 22.62 -8.83 0.90
C GLY A 205 21.38 -9.52 0.30
N ASP A 206 21.01 -10.70 0.80
CA ASP A 206 19.84 -11.43 0.30
C ASP A 206 18.54 -10.84 0.83
N LEU A 207 18.55 -10.22 2.01
CA LEU A 207 17.38 -9.57 2.61
C LEU A 207 16.96 -8.30 1.85
N SER A 208 17.91 -7.47 1.42
CA SER A 208 17.58 -6.27 0.62
C SER A 208 16.97 -6.65 -0.74
N ARG A 209 17.55 -7.64 -1.43
CA ARG A 209 17.02 -8.19 -2.67
C ARG A 209 15.65 -8.84 -2.47
N PHE A 210 15.46 -9.56 -1.36
CA PHE A 210 14.17 -10.13 -0.97
C PHE A 210 13.12 -9.03 -0.85
N ASN A 211 13.42 -7.97 -0.08
CA ASN A 211 12.49 -6.86 0.16
C ASN A 211 12.08 -6.18 -1.16
N GLU A 212 13.02 -5.94 -2.07
CA GLU A 212 12.74 -5.34 -3.37
C GLU A 212 11.85 -6.23 -4.25
N VAL A 213 12.10 -7.54 -4.27
CA VAL A 213 11.26 -8.49 -5.02
C VAL A 213 9.87 -8.61 -4.40
N LEU A 214 9.77 -8.66 -3.07
CA LEU A 214 8.50 -8.69 -2.35
C LEU A 214 7.69 -7.41 -2.59
N GLN A 215 8.33 -6.25 -2.58
CA GLN A 215 7.67 -4.98 -2.86
C GLN A 215 7.07 -4.97 -4.27
N ARG A 216 7.86 -5.32 -5.31
CA ARG A 216 7.34 -5.41 -6.69
C ARG A 216 6.17 -6.37 -6.80
N HIS A 217 6.24 -7.50 -6.09
CA HIS A 217 5.15 -8.47 -6.07
C HIS A 217 3.87 -7.92 -5.44
N CYS A 218 3.99 -7.16 -4.34
CA CYS A 218 2.84 -6.50 -3.71
C CYS A 218 2.23 -5.44 -4.60
N GLU A 219 3.05 -4.62 -5.26
CA GLU A 219 2.60 -3.60 -6.23
C GLU A 219 1.86 -4.22 -7.42
N GLN A 220 2.35 -5.37 -7.91
CA GLN A 220 1.68 -6.15 -8.95
C GLN A 220 0.36 -6.76 -8.46
N SER A 221 0.35 -7.34 -7.26
CA SER A 221 -0.86 -7.93 -6.68
C SER A 221 -1.93 -6.88 -6.40
N ALA A 222 -1.55 -5.65 -6.05
CA ALA A 222 -2.47 -4.53 -5.87
C ALA A 222 -3.23 -4.13 -7.15
N LEU A 223 -2.83 -4.61 -8.34
CA LEU A 223 -3.63 -4.45 -9.56
C LEU A 223 -5.06 -5.00 -9.41
N ILE A 224 -5.27 -6.02 -8.56
CA ILE A 224 -6.60 -6.61 -8.33
C ILE A 224 -7.60 -5.60 -7.74
N VAL A 225 -7.12 -4.59 -7.01
CA VAL A 225 -7.97 -3.55 -6.41
C VAL A 225 -7.96 -2.25 -7.19
N ARG A 226 -7.08 -2.06 -8.18
CA ARG A 226 -6.93 -0.80 -8.93
C ARG A 226 -8.27 -0.26 -9.46
N ASP A 227 -8.92 -1.04 -10.32
CA ASP A 227 -10.19 -0.62 -10.93
C ASP A 227 -11.32 -0.54 -9.90
N PHE A 228 -11.24 -1.34 -8.83
CA PHE A 228 -12.17 -1.32 -7.71
C PHE A 228 -12.07 0.00 -6.93
N CYS A 229 -10.86 0.50 -6.63
CA CYS A 229 -10.62 1.79 -5.99
C CYS A 229 -11.24 2.93 -6.81
N GLY A 230 -10.90 3.02 -8.10
CA GLY A 230 -11.41 4.11 -8.96
C GLY A 230 -12.93 4.06 -9.13
N GLN A 231 -13.50 2.87 -9.32
CA GLN A 231 -14.95 2.70 -9.44
C GLN A 231 -15.68 3.06 -8.15
N TRP A 232 -15.20 2.59 -7.00
CA TRP A 232 -15.78 2.92 -5.71
C TRP A 232 -15.71 4.42 -5.47
N TYR A 233 -14.53 5.03 -5.55
CA TYR A 233 -14.35 6.46 -5.31
C TYR A 233 -15.28 7.32 -6.18
N SER A 234 -15.29 7.08 -7.50
CA SER A 234 -16.13 7.87 -8.42
C SER A 234 -17.62 7.65 -8.22
N LYS A 235 -18.05 6.44 -7.85
CA LYS A 235 -19.46 6.10 -7.70
C LYS A 235 -20.00 6.57 -6.36
N THR A 236 -19.29 6.29 -5.28
CA THR A 236 -19.66 6.66 -3.91
C THR A 236 -19.77 8.17 -3.77
N GLU A 237 -18.78 8.90 -4.30
CA GLU A 237 -18.83 10.36 -4.30
C GLU A 237 -20.07 10.91 -5.02
N PHE A 238 -20.42 10.35 -6.18
CA PHE A 238 -21.58 10.81 -6.95
C PHE A 238 -22.93 10.47 -6.28
N GLN A 239 -23.02 9.35 -5.56
CA GLN A 239 -24.29 8.82 -5.07
C GLN A 239 -24.63 9.24 -3.65
N GLU A 240 -23.65 9.29 -2.75
CA GLU A 240 -23.88 9.46 -1.32
C GLU A 240 -22.83 10.32 -0.61
N GLY A 241 -21.71 10.64 -1.26
CA GLY A 241 -20.55 11.28 -0.65
C GLY A 241 -19.67 10.28 0.12
N ILE A 242 -18.35 10.51 0.11
CA ILE A 242 -17.42 9.63 0.83
C ILE A 242 -17.33 10.03 2.31
N ASN A 243 -17.56 9.07 3.21
CA ASN A 243 -17.42 9.22 4.65
C ASN A 243 -16.61 8.05 5.26
N LEU A 244 -16.31 8.12 6.55
CA LEU A 244 -15.49 7.10 7.21
C LEU A 244 -16.17 5.71 7.21
N ASP A 245 -17.50 5.65 7.34
CA ASP A 245 -18.25 4.39 7.39
C ASP A 245 -18.23 3.64 6.06
N ASN A 246 -18.54 4.33 4.95
CA ASN A 246 -18.51 3.69 3.63
C ASN A 246 -17.07 3.40 3.17
N THR A 247 -16.08 4.18 3.65
CA THR A 247 -14.66 3.89 3.47
C THR A 247 -14.25 2.61 4.21
N SER A 248 -14.68 2.44 5.45
CA SER A 248 -14.37 1.25 6.25
C SER A 248 -14.94 -0.03 5.62
N ASN A 249 -16.17 0.04 5.11
CA ASN A 249 -16.78 -1.05 4.36
C ASN A 249 -16.01 -1.37 3.06
N PHE A 250 -15.55 -0.34 2.35
CA PHE A 250 -14.70 -0.52 1.17
C PHE A 250 -13.37 -1.20 1.53
N MET A 251 -12.71 -0.75 2.60
CA MET A 251 -11.44 -1.30 3.07
C MET A 251 -11.54 -2.79 3.38
N ALA A 252 -12.62 -3.21 4.06
CA ALA A 252 -12.87 -4.63 4.34
C ALA A 252 -12.93 -5.48 3.06
N VAL A 253 -13.54 -4.97 2.00
CA VAL A 253 -13.64 -5.67 0.71
C VAL A 253 -12.31 -5.63 -0.06
N ALA A 254 -11.61 -4.50 -0.03
CA ALA A 254 -10.32 -4.33 -0.70
C ALA A 254 -9.25 -5.28 -0.11
N LEU A 255 -9.15 -5.36 1.22
CA LEU A 255 -8.21 -6.26 1.90
C LEU A 255 -8.51 -7.74 1.60
N LYS A 256 -9.79 -8.14 1.59
CA LYS A 256 -10.19 -9.51 1.20
C LYS A 256 -9.81 -9.84 -0.24
N LYS A 257 -9.92 -8.88 -1.16
CA LYS A 257 -9.48 -9.05 -2.56
C LYS A 257 -7.97 -9.24 -2.66
N LEU A 258 -7.20 -8.45 -1.91
CA LEU A 258 -5.74 -8.56 -1.85
C LEU A 258 -5.30 -9.90 -1.27
N GLN A 259 -5.92 -10.32 -0.17
CA GLN A 259 -5.67 -11.62 0.45
C GLN A 259 -5.94 -12.77 -0.54
N ALA A 260 -7.11 -12.77 -1.18
CA ALA A 260 -7.46 -13.80 -2.16
C ALA A 260 -6.51 -13.83 -3.36
N GLU A 261 -5.99 -12.66 -3.78
CA GLU A 261 -5.00 -12.59 -4.86
C GLU A 261 -3.66 -13.19 -4.43
N LEU A 262 -3.18 -12.90 -3.22
CA LEU A 262 -1.95 -13.51 -2.68
C LEU A 262 -2.10 -15.03 -2.51
N GLU A 263 -3.24 -15.50 -2.02
CA GLU A 263 -3.53 -16.95 -1.90
C GLU A 263 -3.59 -17.65 -3.26
N ARG A 264 -4.19 -17.01 -4.27
CA ARG A 264 -4.21 -17.53 -5.63
C ARG A 264 -2.80 -17.66 -6.20
N GLN A 265 -1.96 -16.66 -5.98
CA GLN A 265 -0.57 -16.68 -6.43
C GLN A 265 0.32 -17.66 -5.64
N ARG A 266 -0.11 -18.07 -4.43
CA ARG A 266 0.46 -19.17 -3.65
C ARG A 266 0.09 -20.55 -4.19
N GLY A 267 -1.15 -20.76 -4.63
CA GLY A 267 -1.64 -22.07 -5.12
C GLY A 267 -1.03 -22.56 -6.45
N ASP A 268 -0.28 -21.70 -7.12
CA ASP A 268 0.42 -21.97 -8.38
C ASP A 268 1.86 -22.55 -8.19
N LEU A 269 2.18 -23.03 -6.98
CA LEU A 269 3.48 -23.62 -6.57
C LEU A 269 3.75 -25.00 -7.17
#